data_AF-A0A9E7F0Q2-F1
#
_entry.id   AF-A0A9E7F0Q2-F1
#
_cell.length_a   1.000
_cell.length_b   1.000
_cell.length_c   1.000
_cell.angle_alpha   90.00
_cell.angle_beta   90.00
_cell.angle_gamma   90.00
#
_symmetry.space_group_name_H-M   'P 1'
#
loop_
_entity.id
_entity.type
_entity.pdbx_description
1 polymer ?
#
loop_
_entity_poly.entity_id
_entity_poly.type
_entity_poly.pdbx_seq_one_letter_code
_entity_poly.pdbx_strand_id
1 'polypeptide(L)'
;NGKKGALNVGAVLILPDGFELAPLDRISPELKEKIGNLSFQSYRPNKRNIIVIGPVPGQKYSEIIFPILSPEPGGNRGRGQIYHDGSKSNNTVYNATSVGIVSRIVRKEKGGYEITIVDVSYGHQVVDIIPPGPKPLVS
;
A
#
# COMPACT_ATOMS: atom_id res chain seq x y z
N ASN A 1 -17.90 -50.68 7.69
CA ASN A 1 -18.01 -52.14 7.40
C ASN A 1 -16.79 -52.94 7.86
N GLY A 2 -15.88 -52.40 8.69
CA GLY A 2 -14.76 -53.15 9.28
C GLY A 2 -13.68 -53.62 8.31
N LYS A 3 -13.81 -53.30 7.01
CA LYS A 3 -12.84 -53.67 5.98
C LYS A 3 -11.64 -52.73 6.03
N LYS A 4 -10.45 -53.27 5.78
CA LYS A 4 -9.25 -52.46 5.53
C LYS A 4 -9.53 -51.54 4.34
N GLY A 5 -9.27 -50.25 4.50
CA GLY A 5 -9.49 -49.23 3.49
C GLY A 5 -8.24 -48.38 3.27
N ALA A 6 -8.20 -47.69 2.15
CA ALA A 6 -7.17 -46.68 1.89
C ALA A 6 -7.32 -45.49 2.86
N LEU A 7 -6.19 -44.84 3.16
CA LEU A 7 -6.16 -43.67 4.03
C LEU A 7 -6.52 -42.40 3.26
N ASN A 8 -7.22 -41.51 3.95
CA ASN A 8 -7.44 -40.15 3.49
C ASN A 8 -6.51 -39.19 4.24
N VAL A 9 -6.25 -38.05 3.63
CA VAL A 9 -5.45 -36.96 4.17
C VAL A 9 -6.24 -35.66 4.16
N GLY A 10 -5.79 -34.72 4.99
CA GLY A 10 -6.32 -33.36 5.06
C GLY A 10 -5.29 -32.46 5.74
N ALA A 11 -5.47 -31.16 5.59
CA ALA A 11 -4.56 -30.17 6.17
C ALA A 11 -5.30 -28.89 6.55
N VAL A 12 -4.72 -28.18 7.51
CA VAL A 12 -5.11 -26.81 7.86
C VAL A 12 -3.87 -25.93 7.74
N LEU A 13 -3.98 -24.87 6.94
CA LEU A 13 -2.94 -23.88 6.73
C LEU A 13 -3.38 -22.55 7.37
N ILE A 14 -2.55 -22.04 8.28
CA ILE A 14 -2.78 -20.76 8.97
C ILE A 14 -1.74 -19.77 8.47
N LEU A 15 -2.21 -18.66 7.89
CA LEU A 15 -1.37 -17.61 7.31
C LEU A 15 -1.49 -16.31 8.11
N PRO A 16 -0.51 -15.39 7.98
CA PRO A 16 -0.64 -14.04 8.49
C PRO A 16 -1.88 -13.33 7.94
N ASP A 17 -2.34 -12.31 8.65
CA ASP A 17 -3.48 -11.51 8.21
C ASP A 17 -3.19 -10.82 6.87
N GLY A 18 -4.21 -10.73 6.03
CA GLY A 18 -4.13 -10.18 4.66
C GLY A 18 -3.83 -11.21 3.57
N PHE A 19 -3.30 -12.39 3.91
CA PHE A 19 -3.18 -13.49 2.96
C PHE A 19 -4.52 -14.21 2.77
N GLU A 20 -4.83 -14.58 1.54
CA GLU A 20 -6.04 -15.36 1.22
C GLU A 20 -5.79 -16.33 0.05
N LEU A 21 -6.79 -17.18 -0.25
CA LEU A 21 -6.74 -18.03 -1.44
C LEU A 21 -6.74 -17.16 -2.69
N ALA A 22 -5.86 -17.50 -3.64
CA ALA A 22 -5.83 -16.81 -4.91
C ALA A 22 -7.13 -17.07 -5.70
N PRO A 23 -7.72 -16.04 -6.31
CA PRO A 23 -8.89 -16.21 -7.15
C PRO A 23 -8.53 -16.96 -8.44
N LEU A 24 -9.50 -17.68 -9.01
CA LEU A 24 -9.28 -18.62 -10.11
C LEU A 24 -8.67 -18.00 -11.37
N ASP A 25 -8.88 -16.71 -11.59
CA ASP A 25 -8.33 -15.92 -12.68
C ASP A 25 -6.83 -15.64 -12.53
N ARG A 26 -6.30 -15.65 -11.30
CA ARG A 26 -4.87 -15.40 -11.00
C ARG A 26 -4.01 -16.68 -10.95
N ILE A 27 -4.62 -17.86 -11.04
CA ILE A 27 -3.89 -19.13 -11.01
C ILE A 27 -3.50 -19.53 -12.45
N SER A 28 -2.22 -19.76 -12.69
CA SER A 28 -1.72 -20.21 -13.99
C SER A 28 -2.30 -21.57 -14.38
N PRO A 29 -2.43 -21.87 -15.69
CA PRO A 29 -2.95 -23.16 -16.15
C PRO A 29 -2.14 -24.35 -15.60
N GLU A 30 -0.82 -24.22 -15.53
CA GLU A 30 0.06 -25.25 -14.97
C GLU A 30 -0.24 -25.53 -13.48
N LEU A 31 -0.45 -24.48 -12.68
CA LEU A 31 -0.79 -24.64 -11.27
C LEU A 31 -2.19 -25.22 -11.08
N LYS A 32 -3.15 -24.86 -11.94
CA LYS A 32 -4.50 -25.44 -11.92
C LYS A 32 -4.47 -26.96 -12.14
N GLU A 33 -3.66 -27.42 -13.08
CA GLU A 33 -3.50 -28.85 -13.37
C GLU A 33 -2.92 -29.59 -12.15
N LYS A 34 -1.90 -29.02 -11.51
CA LYS A 34 -1.27 -29.58 -10.31
C LYS A 34 -2.19 -29.63 -9.09
N ILE A 35 -3.02 -28.61 -8.91
CA ILE A 35 -4.05 -28.57 -7.85
C ILE A 35 -5.15 -29.61 -8.13
N GLY A 36 -5.48 -29.81 -9.40
CA GLY A 36 -6.54 -30.71 -9.83
C GLY A 36 -7.90 -30.33 -9.24
N ASN A 37 -8.67 -31.32 -8.81
CA ASN A 37 -10.03 -31.13 -8.28
C ASN A 37 -10.06 -30.93 -6.75
N LEU A 38 -9.00 -30.38 -6.18
CA LEU A 38 -8.97 -30.06 -4.76
C LEU A 38 -9.84 -28.84 -4.44
N SER A 39 -10.69 -28.97 -3.42
CA SER A 39 -11.53 -27.89 -2.91
C SER A 39 -10.93 -27.35 -1.63
N PHE A 40 -10.68 -26.05 -1.60
CA PHE A 40 -10.21 -25.33 -0.42
C PHE A 40 -11.36 -24.57 0.22
N GLN A 41 -11.43 -24.60 1.54
CA GLN A 41 -12.45 -23.89 2.29
C GLN A 41 -11.79 -22.98 3.32
N SER A 42 -12.34 -21.78 3.50
CA SER A 42 -11.96 -20.97 4.66
C SER A 42 -12.54 -21.59 5.93
N TYR A 43 -11.76 -21.63 7.00
CA TYR A 43 -12.21 -22.19 8.29
C TYR A 43 -13.45 -21.47 8.82
N ARG A 44 -13.56 -20.15 8.59
CA ARG A 44 -14.74 -19.33 8.86
C ARG A 44 -14.92 -18.28 7.78
N PRO A 45 -16.15 -17.79 7.52
CA PRO A 45 -16.41 -16.73 6.53
C PRO A 45 -15.55 -15.47 6.73
N ASN A 46 -15.28 -15.11 8.00
CA ASN A 46 -14.50 -13.92 8.37
C ASN A 46 -13.00 -14.19 8.57
N LYS A 47 -12.53 -15.42 8.33
CA LYS A 47 -11.12 -15.83 8.51
C LYS A 47 -10.63 -16.49 7.22
N ARG A 48 -10.30 -15.64 6.24
CA ARG A 48 -9.83 -16.07 4.91
C ARG A 48 -8.39 -16.57 4.90
N ASN A 49 -7.59 -16.16 5.89
CA ASN A 49 -6.19 -16.59 6.07
C ASN A 49 -6.04 -17.98 6.69
N ILE A 50 -7.14 -18.62 7.10
CA ILE A 50 -7.13 -20.00 7.61
C ILE A 50 -7.84 -20.89 6.59
N ILE A 51 -7.08 -21.76 5.95
CA ILE A 51 -7.52 -22.58 4.82
C ILE A 51 -7.53 -24.05 5.24
N VAL A 52 -8.64 -24.72 4.99
CA VAL A 52 -8.88 -26.13 5.31
C VAL A 52 -9.08 -26.91 4.01
N ILE A 53 -8.50 -28.11 3.98
CA ILE A 53 -8.67 -29.06 2.87
C ILE A 53 -8.79 -30.49 3.39
N GLY A 54 -9.66 -31.27 2.74
CA GLY A 54 -9.87 -32.69 3.05
C GLY A 54 -11.25 -33.02 3.61
N PRO A 55 -11.56 -34.31 3.79
CA PRO A 55 -10.70 -35.46 3.52
C PRO A 55 -10.54 -35.76 2.02
N VAL A 56 -9.32 -36.04 1.56
CA VAL A 56 -9.02 -36.46 0.18
C VAL A 56 -8.20 -37.76 0.15
N PRO A 57 -8.26 -38.57 -0.93
CA PRO A 57 -7.51 -39.83 -1.00
C PRO A 57 -6.00 -39.62 -0.90
N GLY A 58 -5.36 -40.16 0.13
CA GLY A 58 -3.93 -39.93 0.41
C GLY A 58 -2.98 -40.52 -0.64
N GLN A 59 -3.40 -41.61 -1.30
CA GLN A 59 -2.62 -42.21 -2.40
C GLN A 59 -2.52 -41.28 -3.62
N LYS A 60 -3.53 -40.43 -3.84
CA LYS A 60 -3.57 -39.49 -4.96
C LYS A 60 -2.94 -38.14 -4.60
N TYR A 61 -3.11 -37.72 -3.35
CA TYR A 61 -2.72 -36.41 -2.85
C TYR A 61 -1.71 -36.56 -1.71
N SER A 62 -0.50 -37.05 -2.03
CA SER A 62 0.62 -37.05 -1.08
C SER A 62 1.16 -35.65 -0.84
N GLU A 63 1.00 -34.76 -1.83
CA GLU A 63 1.38 -33.36 -1.77
C GLU A 63 0.16 -32.48 -2.12
N ILE A 64 0.03 -31.36 -1.41
CA ILE A 64 -1.07 -30.40 -1.61
C ILE A 64 -0.44 -29.03 -1.86
N ILE A 65 -0.75 -28.45 -3.02
CA ILE A 65 -0.30 -27.12 -3.41
C ILE A 65 -1.41 -26.13 -3.09
N PHE A 66 -1.11 -25.12 -2.26
CA PHE A 66 -2.04 -24.07 -1.89
C PHE A 66 -1.80 -22.82 -2.76
N PRO A 67 -2.78 -22.40 -3.59
CA PRO A 67 -2.67 -21.15 -4.33
C PRO A 67 -2.95 -19.98 -3.39
N ILE A 68 -1.91 -19.33 -2.89
CA ILE A 68 -2.01 -18.22 -1.94
C ILE A 68 -1.78 -16.89 -2.65
N LEU A 69 -2.64 -15.92 -2.38
CA LEU A 69 -2.47 -14.52 -2.75
C LEU A 69 -1.94 -13.71 -1.56
N SER A 70 -0.86 -12.98 -1.78
CA SER A 70 -0.32 -12.04 -0.80
C SER A 70 -1.16 -10.76 -0.73
N PRO A 71 -1.25 -10.11 0.44
CA PRO A 71 -1.85 -8.79 0.54
C PRO A 71 -1.09 -7.78 -0.32
N GLU A 72 -1.81 -6.87 -0.96
CA GLU A 72 -1.21 -5.72 -1.65
C GLU A 72 -0.60 -4.77 -0.60
N PRO A 73 0.72 -4.50 -0.63
CA PRO A 73 1.28 -3.44 0.22
C PRO A 73 0.65 -2.12 -0.24
N GLY A 74 0.06 -1.36 0.68
CA GLY A 74 -0.57 -0.07 0.39
C GLY A 74 0.36 0.82 -0.43
N GLY A 75 0.14 0.87 -1.75
CA GLY A 75 1.06 1.52 -2.68
C GLY A 75 0.86 3.03 -2.66
N ASN A 76 1.76 3.75 -2.02
CA ASN A 76 1.84 5.20 -2.17
C ASN A 76 2.32 5.52 -3.59
N ARG A 77 1.47 6.15 -4.40
CA ARG A 77 1.85 6.68 -5.72
C ARG A 77 2.17 8.16 -5.61
N GLY A 78 3.34 8.56 -6.11
CA GLY A 78 3.82 9.94 -6.08
C GLY A 78 4.85 10.24 -5.00
N ARG A 79 5.34 11.47 -4.97
CA ARG A 79 6.40 11.91 -4.03
C ARG A 79 5.78 12.30 -2.69
N GLY A 80 6.44 11.96 -1.58
CA GLY A 80 6.03 12.36 -0.24
C GLY A 80 6.04 13.87 -0.02
N GLN A 81 5.24 14.33 0.94
CA GLN A 81 5.10 15.76 1.29
C GLN A 81 6.13 16.22 2.34
N ILE A 82 6.65 15.30 3.15
CA ILE A 82 7.50 15.57 4.31
C ILE A 82 8.67 14.57 4.29
N TYR A 83 9.87 15.04 4.60
CA TYR A 83 11.06 14.22 4.76
C TYR A 83 11.18 13.69 6.20
N HIS A 84 12.05 12.71 6.42
CA HIS A 84 12.23 12.06 7.74
C HIS A 84 12.68 13.03 8.85
N ASP A 85 13.31 14.16 8.49
CA ASP A 85 13.73 15.22 9.41
C ASP A 85 12.60 16.21 9.76
N GLY A 86 11.39 16.00 9.22
CA GLY A 86 10.23 16.89 9.40
C GLY A 86 10.19 18.06 8.42
N SER A 87 11.21 18.24 7.58
CA SER A 87 11.22 19.31 6.57
C SER A 87 10.23 19.02 5.43
N LYS A 88 9.64 20.08 4.87
CA LYS A 88 8.67 19.99 3.76
C LYS A 88 9.39 19.71 2.44
N SER A 89 8.82 18.82 1.63
CA SER A 89 9.27 18.62 0.24
C SER A 89 8.75 19.75 -0.67
N ASN A 90 9.24 19.83 -1.91
CA ASN A 90 8.67 20.73 -2.91
C ASN A 90 7.38 20.18 -3.57
N ASN A 91 6.80 19.09 -3.02
CA ASN A 91 5.52 18.52 -3.43
C ASN A 91 4.44 18.74 -2.35
N THR A 92 4.39 19.95 -1.80
CA THR A 92 3.41 20.33 -0.78
C THR A 92 3.07 21.82 -0.88
N VAL A 93 2.06 22.25 -0.12
CA VAL A 93 1.60 23.64 -0.04
C VAL A 93 2.51 24.43 0.92
N TYR A 94 2.92 25.61 0.47
CA TYR A 94 3.68 26.59 1.26
C TYR A 94 2.73 27.70 1.69
N ASN A 95 2.60 27.89 3.01
CA ASN A 95 1.76 28.92 3.62
C ASN A 95 2.65 30.09 4.06
N ALA A 96 2.05 31.28 4.17
CA ALA A 96 2.74 32.46 4.69
C ALA A 96 3.18 32.26 6.14
N THR A 97 4.41 32.65 6.46
CA THR A 97 4.97 32.53 7.83
C THR A 97 4.40 33.60 8.77
N SER A 98 3.91 34.71 8.23
CA SER A 98 3.35 35.83 9.01
C SER A 98 2.18 36.49 8.30
N VAL A 99 1.34 37.19 9.07
CA VAL A 99 0.25 38.02 8.56
C VAL A 99 0.84 39.36 8.12
N GLY A 100 0.51 39.82 6.91
CA GLY A 100 1.01 41.08 6.39
C GLY A 100 0.67 41.30 4.93
N ILE A 101 1.24 42.34 4.34
CA ILE A 101 1.09 42.68 2.92
C ILE A 101 2.31 42.16 2.16
N VAL A 102 2.08 41.48 1.04
CA VAL A 102 3.16 41.06 0.13
C VAL A 102 3.73 42.32 -0.52
N SER A 103 5.00 42.63 -0.22
CA SER A 103 5.68 43.79 -0.80
C SER A 103 6.43 43.46 -2.08
N ARG A 104 6.93 42.21 -2.20
CA ARG A 104 7.76 41.80 -3.33
C ARG A 104 7.72 40.29 -3.54
N ILE A 105 7.68 39.88 -4.81
CA ILE A 105 7.85 38.49 -5.25
C ILE A 105 9.01 38.44 -6.25
N VAL A 106 10.06 37.69 -5.93
CA VAL A 106 11.23 37.51 -6.80
C VAL A 106 11.32 36.04 -7.22
N ARG A 107 11.38 35.78 -8.53
CA ARG A 107 11.65 34.45 -9.06
C ARG A 107 13.16 34.20 -9.08
N LYS A 108 13.63 33.09 -8.49
CA LYS A 108 15.06 32.74 -8.48
C LYS A 108 15.48 32.08 -9.79
N GLU A 109 16.76 32.21 -10.15
CA GLU A 109 17.33 31.68 -11.41
C GLU A 109 17.13 30.17 -11.57
N LYS A 110 17.28 29.40 -10.48
CA LYS A 110 17.09 27.93 -10.47
C LYS A 110 15.63 27.51 -10.28
N GLY A 111 14.69 28.44 -10.43
CA GLY A 111 13.27 28.27 -10.07
C GLY A 111 12.99 28.52 -8.60
N GLY A 112 11.71 28.53 -8.23
CA GLY A 112 11.25 28.92 -6.90
C GLY A 112 11.12 30.44 -6.74
N TYR A 113 10.68 30.85 -5.55
CA TYR A 113 10.27 32.22 -5.26
C TYR A 113 10.79 32.68 -3.90
N GLU A 114 11.07 33.97 -3.81
CA GLU A 114 11.28 34.69 -2.57
C GLU A 114 10.16 35.71 -2.42
N ILE A 115 9.34 35.54 -1.38
CA ILE A 115 8.19 36.39 -1.11
C ILE A 115 8.51 37.21 0.14
N THR A 116 8.57 38.53 -0.01
CA THR A 116 8.73 39.46 1.11
C THR A 116 7.36 39.90 1.60
N ILE A 117 7.07 39.64 2.87
CA ILE A 117 5.84 40.01 3.57
C ILE A 117 6.20 41.07 4.60
N VAL A 118 5.46 42.18 4.61
CA VAL A 118 5.65 43.27 5.58
C VAL A 118 4.47 43.26 6.55
N ASP A 119 4.79 43.13 7.84
CA ASP A 119 3.80 43.25 8.91
C ASP A 119 3.28 44.69 8.96
N VAL A 120 1.96 44.80 8.95
CA VAL A 120 1.21 46.07 8.94
C VAL A 120 1.35 46.84 10.27
N SER A 121 1.70 46.14 11.35
CA SER A 121 1.67 46.67 12.73
C SER A 121 3.02 47.25 13.17
N TYR A 122 4.11 46.60 12.77
CA TYR A 122 5.47 46.92 13.26
C TYR A 122 6.48 47.19 12.15
N GLY A 123 6.10 47.04 10.87
CA GLY A 123 7.01 47.21 9.73
C GLY A 123 8.10 46.14 9.62
N HIS A 124 8.01 45.07 10.41
CA HIS A 124 8.91 43.93 10.33
C HIS A 124 8.73 43.22 8.98
N GLN A 125 9.84 42.85 8.35
CA GLN A 125 9.85 42.13 7.09
C GLN A 125 10.17 40.66 7.34
N VAL A 126 9.34 39.78 6.80
CA VAL A 126 9.57 38.34 6.79
C VAL A 126 9.75 37.90 5.35
N VAL A 127 10.70 36.99 5.12
CA VAL A 127 11.02 36.48 3.80
C VAL A 127 10.69 34.99 3.75
N ASP A 128 9.69 34.65 2.94
CA ASP A 128 9.29 33.27 2.70
C ASP A 128 9.96 32.75 1.43
N ILE A 129 10.60 31.57 1.54
CA ILE A 129 11.30 30.92 0.44
C ILE A 129 10.49 29.72 -0.02
N ILE A 130 10.04 29.75 -1.28
CA ILE A 130 9.36 28.64 -1.93
C ILE A 130 10.36 27.96 -2.90
N PRO A 131 10.63 26.65 -2.75
CA PRO A 131 11.53 25.95 -3.65
C PRO A 131 10.94 25.82 -5.07
N PRO A 132 11.74 25.40 -6.06
CA PRO A 132 11.22 25.11 -7.41
C PRO A 132 10.13 24.04 -7.39
N GLY A 133 9.04 24.26 -8.13
CA GLY A 133 7.93 23.32 -8.30
C GLY A 133 6.56 23.96 -8.03
N PRO A 134 6.26 24.37 -6.79
CA PRO A 134 5.02 25.08 -6.47
C PRO A 134 4.87 26.39 -7.25
N LYS A 135 3.64 26.69 -7.68
CA LYS A 135 3.28 27.93 -8.36
C LYS A 135 2.60 28.90 -7.36
N PRO A 136 3.03 30.16 -7.25
CA PRO A 136 2.37 31.15 -6.41
C PRO A 136 0.95 31.43 -6.89
N LEU A 137 0.03 31.61 -5.94
CA LEU A 137 -1.36 32.03 -6.19
C LEU A 137 -1.61 33.49 -5.78
N VAL A 138 -0.54 34.21 -5.42
CA VAL A 138 -0.55 35.62 -5.00
C VAL A 138 0.27 36.43 -5.99
N SER A 139 -0.09 37.71 -6.17
CA SER A 139 0.53 38.66 -7.11
C SER A 139 0.93 39.94 -6.39
#